data_AF-A0A9P1DZL2-F1
#
_entry.id   AF-A0A9P1DZL2-F1
#
_cell.length_a   1.000
_cell.length_b   1.000
_cell.length_c   1.000
_cell.angle_alpha   90.00
_cell.angle_beta   90.00
_cell.angle_gamma   90.00
#
_symmetry.space_group_name_H-M   'P 1'
#
loop_
_entity.id
_entity.type
_entity.pdbx_description
1 polymer ?
#
loop_
_entity_poly.entity_id
_entity_poly.type
_entity_poly.pdbx_seq_one_letter_code
_entity_poly.pdbx_strand_id
1 'polypeptide(L)'
;MIYLDGDIQVFQNIDHLFDLPDGHLYAVMDCFCEKTWSHTRQFQIGYCQQCPDKVAWTEDLGPKPPLYFNAGMFVFEPSLQTYHDLLKAVQVTAPTPFAEQDFLNVFFRDVYKPIPNVYNLVLAMLWRHPENVELEKVKVVHYCAAGSKPWRYTGKEVNMDREDIKMLVKRWWDIYNDISLDFKSVSTAVLPVPVPVPVRDLEVGDAKYTVSATLPSNAIVHCITGFTAPSAA
;
A
#
# COMPACT_ATOMS: atom_id res chain seq x y z
N MET A 1 0.44 -8.25 8.81
CA MET A 1 0.28 -6.77 8.72
C MET A 1 -0.19 -6.41 7.31
N ILE A 2 -0.96 -5.33 7.16
CA ILE A 2 -1.37 -4.81 5.84
C ILE A 2 -0.68 -3.46 5.65
N TYR A 3 0.09 -3.33 4.56
CA TYR A 3 0.66 -2.05 4.12
C TYR A 3 -0.31 -1.37 3.15
N LEU A 4 -0.42 -0.04 3.25
CA LEU A 4 -1.23 0.80 2.37
C LEU A 4 -0.44 2.09 2.06
N ASP A 5 -0.33 2.45 0.79
CA ASP A 5 0.22 3.74 0.36
C ASP A 5 -0.66 4.91 0.85
N GLY A 6 -0.05 6.09 1.02
CA GLY A 6 -0.72 7.29 1.51
C GLY A 6 -1.81 7.84 0.59
N ASP A 7 -1.89 7.37 -0.66
CA ASP A 7 -2.94 7.66 -1.63
C ASP A 7 -3.90 6.48 -1.83
N ILE A 8 -4.14 5.69 -0.78
CA ILE A 8 -5.17 4.65 -0.76
C ILE A 8 -6.34 5.07 0.11
N GLN A 9 -7.56 4.77 -0.35
CA GLN A 9 -8.78 4.88 0.45
C GLN A 9 -9.47 3.52 0.60
N VAL A 10 -9.87 3.19 1.83
CA VAL A 10 -10.60 1.97 2.18
C VAL A 10 -12.08 2.31 2.38
N PHE A 11 -12.97 1.62 1.65
CA PHE A 11 -14.41 1.81 1.66
C PHE A 11 -15.18 0.76 2.46
N GLN A 12 -14.59 -0.40 2.70
CA GLN A 12 -15.22 -1.51 3.42
C GLN A 12 -14.20 -2.22 4.31
N ASN A 13 -14.69 -2.97 5.31
CA ASN A 13 -13.83 -3.79 6.14
C ASN A 13 -13.06 -4.83 5.30
N ILE A 14 -11.76 -4.95 5.61
CA ILE A 14 -10.82 -5.89 4.97
C ILE A 14 -10.08 -6.75 6.00
N ASP A 15 -10.60 -6.87 7.22
CA ASP A 15 -9.89 -7.56 8.32
C ASP A 15 -9.74 -9.06 8.07
N HIS A 16 -10.64 -9.66 7.28
CA HIS A 16 -10.53 -11.06 6.86
C HIS A 16 -9.26 -11.34 6.04
N LEU A 17 -8.55 -10.31 5.56
CA LEU A 17 -7.22 -10.49 4.96
C LEU A 17 -6.15 -10.91 5.97
N PHE A 18 -6.37 -10.69 7.27
CA PHE A 18 -5.49 -11.21 8.33
C PHE A 18 -5.62 -12.72 8.54
N ASP A 19 -6.68 -13.35 8.03
CA ASP A 19 -6.88 -14.80 8.10
C ASP A 19 -6.15 -15.55 6.96
N LEU A 20 -5.46 -14.83 6.06
CA LEU A 20 -4.68 -15.44 4.98
C LEU A 20 -3.47 -16.21 5.56
N PRO A 21 -3.11 -17.38 4.99
CA PRO A 21 -2.01 -18.19 5.51
C PRO A 21 -0.67 -17.46 5.53
N ASP A 22 0.06 -17.61 6.64
CA ASP A 22 1.40 -17.07 6.88
C ASP A 22 2.45 -17.52 5.83
N GLY A 23 3.63 -16.90 5.86
CA GLY A 23 4.75 -17.23 4.98
C GLY A 23 4.62 -16.76 3.52
N HIS A 24 3.67 -15.86 3.22
CA HIS A 24 3.41 -15.36 1.88
C HIS A 24 3.33 -13.82 1.83
N LEU A 25 3.54 -13.27 0.64
CA LEU A 25 3.21 -11.88 0.33
C LEU A 25 1.93 -11.88 -0.51
N TYR A 26 0.85 -11.28 -0.01
CA TYR A 26 -0.40 -11.17 -0.77
C TYR A 26 -0.57 -9.76 -1.32
N ALA A 27 -0.72 -9.63 -2.63
CA ALA A 27 -0.88 -8.33 -3.29
C ALA A 27 -1.72 -8.46 -4.56
N VAL A 28 -2.28 -7.35 -5.04
CA VAL A 28 -3.04 -7.35 -6.29
C VAL A 28 -2.08 -7.28 -7.48
N MET A 29 -2.35 -8.08 -8.50
CA MET A 29 -1.62 -8.02 -9.78
C MET A 29 -1.67 -6.62 -10.38
N ASP A 30 -0.53 -6.11 -10.87
CA ASP A 30 -0.49 -4.85 -11.62
C ASP A 30 -1.03 -5.04 -13.06
N CYS A 31 -1.10 -3.95 -13.83
CA CYS A 31 -1.55 -3.93 -15.21
C CYS A 31 -0.42 -3.48 -16.14
N PHE A 32 -0.11 -4.29 -17.16
CA PHE A 32 0.93 -3.98 -18.14
C PHE A 32 0.46 -3.09 -19.29
N CYS A 33 -0.80 -2.62 -19.27
CA CYS A 33 -1.35 -1.79 -20.36
C CYS A 33 -1.06 -0.30 -20.21
N GLU A 34 -0.55 0.15 -19.06
CA GLU A 34 -0.23 1.56 -18.85
C GLU A 34 1.06 1.98 -19.56
N LYS A 35 1.14 3.26 -19.98
CA LYS A 35 2.25 3.76 -20.80
C LYS A 35 3.60 3.68 -20.09
N THR A 36 3.61 3.66 -18.75
CA THR A 36 4.80 3.43 -17.93
C THR A 36 5.49 2.10 -18.28
N TRP A 37 4.73 1.10 -18.73
CA TRP A 37 5.24 -0.20 -19.18
C TRP A 37 5.78 -0.21 -20.61
N SER A 38 5.77 0.91 -21.34
CA SER A 38 6.13 0.95 -22.78
C SER A 38 7.54 0.47 -23.13
N HIS A 39 8.44 0.45 -22.15
CA HIS A 39 9.80 -0.07 -22.30
C HIS A 39 9.88 -1.60 -22.21
N THR A 40 8.79 -2.29 -21.85
CA THR A 40 8.75 -3.73 -21.61
C THR A 40 8.23 -4.52 -22.82
N ARG A 41 8.64 -5.78 -22.92
CA ARG A 41 8.20 -6.68 -24.00
C ARG A 41 6.69 -6.94 -23.92
N GLN A 42 6.16 -7.10 -22.69
CA GLN A 42 4.75 -7.32 -22.39
C GLN A 42 3.89 -6.24 -23.04
N PHE A 43 4.23 -4.96 -22.80
CA PHE A 43 3.52 -3.84 -23.39
C PHE A 43 3.62 -3.82 -24.92
N GLN A 44 4.83 -4.04 -25.47
CA GLN A 44 5.07 -3.97 -26.92
C GLN A 44 4.25 -4.98 -27.73
N ILE A 45 4.00 -6.17 -27.17
CA ILE A 45 3.21 -7.21 -27.82
C ILE A 45 1.72 -7.13 -27.45
N GLY A 46 1.33 -6.22 -26.54
CA GLY A 46 -0.04 -6.11 -26.03
C GLY A 46 -0.43 -7.20 -25.02
N TYR A 47 0.54 -7.91 -24.45
CA TYR A 47 0.32 -8.90 -23.40
C TYR A 47 0.05 -8.21 -22.05
N CYS A 48 -1.00 -8.66 -21.35
CA CYS A 48 -1.28 -8.24 -19.98
C CYS A 48 -1.73 -9.43 -19.13
N GLN A 49 -1.17 -9.56 -17.94
CA GLN A 49 -1.54 -10.61 -16.98
C GLN A 49 -2.99 -10.51 -16.47
N GLN A 50 -3.63 -9.35 -16.63
CA GLN A 50 -5.06 -9.15 -16.33
C GLN A 50 -6.00 -9.78 -17.38
N CYS A 51 -5.49 -10.03 -18.60
CA CYS A 51 -6.22 -10.65 -19.70
C CYS A 51 -5.30 -11.58 -20.51
N PRO A 52 -4.78 -12.67 -19.90
CA PRO A 52 -3.74 -13.50 -20.49
C PRO A 52 -4.17 -14.18 -21.79
N ASP A 53 -5.47 -14.30 -22.05
CA ASP A 53 -6.02 -14.92 -23.25
C ASP A 53 -6.11 -13.96 -24.45
N LYS A 54 -6.00 -12.64 -24.22
CA LYS A 54 -6.07 -11.62 -25.29
C LYS A 54 -4.88 -11.70 -26.24
N VAL A 55 -3.70 -11.96 -25.68
CA VAL A 55 -2.45 -12.18 -26.41
C VAL A 55 -1.76 -13.35 -25.73
N ALA A 56 -1.62 -14.49 -26.41
CA ALA A 56 -0.94 -15.64 -25.85
C ALA A 56 0.56 -15.37 -25.71
N TRP A 57 1.16 -15.80 -24.60
CA TRP A 57 2.62 -15.82 -24.45
C TRP A 57 3.17 -17.06 -25.14
N THR A 58 3.75 -16.90 -26.33
CA THR A 58 4.28 -17.99 -27.16
C THR A 58 5.71 -18.37 -26.76
N GLU A 59 6.14 -19.58 -27.10
CA GLU A 59 7.46 -20.12 -26.72
C GLU A 59 8.64 -19.31 -27.30
N ASP A 60 8.45 -18.70 -28.48
CA ASP A 60 9.46 -17.86 -29.13
C ASP A 60 9.74 -16.54 -28.38
N LEU A 61 8.87 -16.15 -27.44
CA LEU A 61 9.07 -15.00 -26.56
C LEU A 61 9.94 -15.33 -25.34
N GLY A 62 10.33 -16.60 -25.17
CA GLY A 62 11.07 -17.08 -24.02
C GLY A 62 10.18 -17.40 -22.81
N PRO A 63 10.77 -17.55 -21.61
CA PRO A 63 10.02 -17.88 -20.40
C PRO A 63 8.94 -16.84 -20.13
N LYS A 64 7.74 -17.31 -19.79
CA LYS A 64 6.66 -16.41 -19.36
C LYS A 64 7.12 -15.62 -18.12
N PRO A 65 6.91 -14.30 -18.09
CA PRO A 65 7.29 -13.50 -16.93
C PRO A 65 6.54 -13.99 -15.69
N PRO A 66 7.16 -13.92 -14.50
CA PRO A 66 6.45 -14.18 -13.26
C PRO A 66 5.30 -13.17 -13.11
N LEU A 67 4.29 -13.54 -12.33
CA LEU A 67 3.24 -12.60 -11.96
C LEU A 67 3.85 -11.40 -11.23
N TYR A 68 3.33 -10.22 -11.52
CA TYR A 68 3.87 -8.96 -11.02
C TYR A 68 2.79 -8.19 -10.25
N PHE A 69 3.03 -7.78 -9.01
CA PHE A 69 2.04 -7.07 -8.20
C PHE A 69 2.27 -5.56 -8.14
N ASN A 70 1.18 -4.83 -7.87
CA ASN A 70 1.26 -3.42 -7.49
C ASN A 70 1.66 -3.31 -6.01
N ALA A 71 2.67 -2.50 -5.70
CA ALA A 71 3.24 -2.41 -4.36
C ALA A 71 2.49 -1.48 -3.39
N GLY A 72 1.42 -0.81 -3.84
CA GLY A 72 0.73 0.15 -2.97
C GLY A 72 -0.10 -0.49 -1.86
N MET A 73 -0.50 -1.76 -2.01
CA MET A 73 -1.15 -2.52 -0.96
C MET A 73 -0.70 -3.97 -0.99
N PHE A 74 -0.26 -4.46 0.16
CA PHE A 74 0.06 -5.88 0.33
C PHE A 74 -0.09 -6.33 1.79
N VAL A 75 -0.38 -7.62 1.96
CA VAL A 75 -0.40 -8.32 3.25
C VAL A 75 0.90 -9.11 3.38
N PHE A 76 1.54 -8.99 4.54
CA PHE A 76 2.80 -9.68 4.82
C PHE A 76 2.98 -9.99 6.31
N GLU A 77 3.87 -10.92 6.60
CA GLU A 77 4.30 -11.27 7.95
C GLU A 77 5.53 -10.44 8.35
N PRO A 78 5.46 -9.60 9.39
CA PRO A 78 6.63 -8.88 9.88
C PRO A 78 7.70 -9.83 10.39
N SER A 79 8.94 -9.68 9.90
CA SER A 79 10.07 -10.52 10.31
C SER A 79 11.35 -9.70 10.30
N LEU A 80 12.10 -9.76 11.42
CA LEU A 80 13.42 -9.13 11.51
C LEU A 80 14.41 -9.73 10.52
N GLN A 81 14.29 -11.04 10.23
CA GLN A 81 15.12 -11.70 9.23
C GLN A 81 14.83 -11.11 7.83
N THR A 82 13.55 -11.05 7.45
CA THR A 82 13.11 -10.45 6.18
C THR A 82 13.56 -8.99 6.06
N TYR A 83 13.45 -8.21 7.14
CA TYR A 83 13.94 -6.83 7.19
C TYR A 83 15.45 -6.73 6.89
N HIS A 84 16.28 -7.53 7.57
CA HIS A 84 17.72 -7.51 7.34
C HIS A 84 18.09 -8.00 5.93
N ASP A 85 17.37 -8.97 5.40
CA ASP A 85 17.61 -9.48 4.05
C ASP A 85 17.19 -8.49 2.96
N LEU A 86 16.07 -7.78 3.16
CA LEU A 86 15.69 -6.65 2.31
C LEU A 86 16.77 -5.57 2.31
N LEU A 87 17.32 -5.21 3.47
CA LEU A 87 18.40 -4.21 3.56
C LEU A 87 19.68 -4.65 2.86
N LYS A 88 20.06 -5.93 2.95
CA LYS A 88 21.22 -6.45 2.21
C LYS A 88 20.96 -6.46 0.71
N ALA A 89 19.78 -6.90 0.30
CA ALA A 89 19.41 -7.00 -1.12
C ALA A 89 19.33 -5.62 -1.78
N VAL A 90 18.74 -4.62 -1.13
CA VAL A 90 18.59 -3.27 -1.71
C VAL A 90 19.95 -2.59 -1.92
N GLN A 91 20.96 -2.86 -1.08
CA GLN A 91 22.31 -2.28 -1.23
C GLN A 91 23.01 -2.68 -2.53
N VAL A 92 22.68 -3.85 -3.07
CA VAL A 92 23.28 -4.39 -4.32
C VAL A 92 22.31 -4.36 -5.49
N THR A 93 21.07 -3.92 -5.28
CA THR A 93 20.05 -3.83 -6.33
C THR A 93 20.25 -2.54 -7.11
N ALA A 94 20.38 -2.67 -8.44
CA ALA A 94 20.43 -1.50 -9.31
C ALA A 94 19.06 -0.79 -9.32
N PRO A 95 19.01 0.56 -9.34
CA PRO A 95 17.75 1.29 -9.47
C PRO A 95 16.98 0.88 -10.73
N THR A 96 15.66 0.77 -10.59
CA THR A 96 14.75 0.38 -11.68
C THR A 96 13.64 1.43 -11.88
N PRO A 97 12.92 1.40 -13.02
CA PRO A 97 11.89 2.39 -13.32
C PRO A 97 10.71 2.45 -12.32
N PHE A 98 10.38 1.34 -11.66
CA PHE A 98 9.30 1.27 -10.66
C PHE A 98 9.82 1.16 -9.22
N ALA A 99 11.06 1.58 -8.97
CA ALA A 99 11.65 1.72 -7.62
C ALA A 99 11.41 0.50 -6.71
N GLU A 100 10.70 0.68 -5.59
CA GLU A 100 10.42 -0.37 -4.62
C GLU A 100 9.53 -1.47 -5.19
N GLN A 101 8.63 -1.16 -6.12
CA GLN A 101 7.72 -2.16 -6.69
C GLN A 101 8.48 -3.24 -7.45
N ASP A 102 9.44 -2.87 -8.30
CA ASP A 102 10.29 -3.84 -8.99
C ASP A 102 11.13 -4.64 -7.99
N PHE A 103 11.73 -3.96 -7.02
CA PHE A 103 12.57 -4.61 -6.01
C PHE A 103 11.78 -5.66 -5.21
N LEU A 104 10.58 -5.32 -4.72
CA LEU A 104 9.73 -6.22 -3.97
C LEU A 104 9.23 -7.38 -4.85
N ASN A 105 8.93 -7.14 -6.13
CA ASN A 105 8.55 -8.20 -7.07
C ASN A 105 9.69 -9.20 -7.36
N VAL A 106 10.95 -8.75 -7.32
CA VAL A 106 12.09 -9.66 -7.40
C VAL A 106 12.28 -10.41 -6.07
N PHE A 107 12.27 -9.69 -4.94
CA PHE A 107 12.57 -10.25 -3.63
C PHE A 107 11.53 -11.29 -3.17
N PHE A 108 10.24 -11.01 -3.36
CA PHE A 108 9.14 -11.86 -2.89
C PHE A 108 8.59 -12.80 -3.96
N ARG A 109 9.27 -12.95 -5.11
CA ARG A 109 8.79 -13.73 -6.26
C ARG A 109 8.26 -15.12 -5.89
N ASP A 110 9.00 -15.84 -5.05
CA ASP A 110 8.72 -17.25 -4.76
C ASP A 110 7.61 -17.45 -3.71
N VAL A 111 7.24 -16.38 -2.99
CA VAL A 111 6.23 -16.41 -1.93
C VAL A 111 5.02 -15.51 -2.22
N TYR A 112 5.01 -14.85 -3.37
CA TYR A 112 3.92 -13.98 -3.80
C TYR A 112 2.67 -14.78 -4.16
N LYS A 113 1.52 -14.33 -3.66
CA LYS A 113 0.19 -14.83 -4.01
C LYS A 113 -0.75 -13.68 -4.41
N PRO A 114 -1.36 -13.74 -5.61
CA PRO A 114 -2.28 -12.71 -6.04
C PRO A 114 -3.57 -12.72 -5.20
N ILE A 115 -4.07 -11.54 -4.85
CA ILE A 115 -5.42 -11.34 -4.29
C ILE A 115 -6.31 -10.54 -5.28
N PRO A 116 -7.65 -10.63 -5.16
CA PRO A 116 -8.57 -9.93 -6.06
C PRO A 116 -8.37 -8.40 -6.09
N ASN A 117 -8.62 -7.80 -7.26
CA ASN A 117 -8.46 -6.36 -7.49
C ASN A 117 -9.31 -5.46 -6.58
N VAL A 118 -10.39 -5.97 -6.00
CA VAL A 118 -11.23 -5.23 -5.04
C VAL A 118 -10.46 -4.78 -3.79
N TYR A 119 -9.30 -5.38 -3.50
CA TYR A 119 -8.43 -5.04 -2.36
C TYR A 119 -7.33 -4.04 -2.68
N ASN A 120 -7.17 -3.64 -3.94
CA ASN A 120 -6.28 -2.57 -4.38
C ASN A 120 -6.64 -2.19 -5.83
N LEU A 121 -7.73 -1.46 -6.01
CA LEU A 121 -8.12 -1.00 -7.35
C LEU A 121 -7.22 0.16 -7.77
N VAL A 122 -6.20 -0.14 -8.57
CA VAL A 122 -5.48 0.85 -9.38
C VAL A 122 -6.47 1.47 -10.37
N LEU A 123 -6.70 2.78 -10.28
CA LEU A 123 -7.77 3.46 -11.04
C LEU A 123 -7.69 3.23 -12.56
N ALA A 124 -6.49 3.01 -13.11
CA ALA A 124 -6.32 2.71 -14.53
C ALA A 124 -7.08 1.47 -15.01
N MET A 125 -7.38 0.54 -14.12
CA MET A 125 -8.21 -0.63 -14.43
C MET A 125 -9.59 -0.23 -14.95
N LEU A 126 -10.15 0.92 -14.54
CA LEU A 126 -11.48 1.40 -14.98
C LEU A 126 -11.57 1.68 -16.49
N TRP A 127 -10.44 1.92 -17.17
CA TRP A 127 -10.41 2.15 -18.62
C TRP A 127 -9.51 1.17 -19.38
N ARG A 128 -8.62 0.45 -18.69
CA ARG A 128 -7.78 -0.59 -19.33
C ARG A 128 -8.45 -1.96 -19.35
N HIS A 129 -9.11 -2.31 -18.26
CA HIS A 129 -9.78 -3.60 -18.06
C HIS A 129 -11.13 -3.42 -17.37
N PRO A 130 -12.06 -2.61 -17.92
CA PRO A 130 -13.38 -2.41 -17.32
C PRO A 130 -14.14 -3.73 -17.13
N GLU A 131 -13.87 -4.73 -17.98
CA GLU A 131 -14.42 -6.09 -17.86
C GLU A 131 -14.06 -6.79 -16.55
N ASN A 132 -12.96 -6.39 -15.91
CA ASN A 132 -12.48 -6.96 -14.66
C ASN A 132 -12.92 -6.16 -13.43
N VAL A 133 -13.68 -5.06 -13.59
CA VAL A 133 -14.01 -4.15 -12.48
C VAL A 133 -15.51 -4.07 -12.26
N GLU A 134 -15.95 -4.60 -11.12
CA GLU A 134 -17.28 -4.36 -10.55
C GLU A 134 -17.15 -3.30 -9.44
N LEU A 135 -17.31 -2.02 -9.79
CA LEU A 135 -16.96 -0.89 -8.92
C LEU A 135 -17.69 -0.92 -7.56
N GLU A 136 -18.92 -1.45 -7.53
CA GLU A 136 -19.73 -1.58 -6.32
C GLU A 136 -19.15 -2.58 -5.30
N LYS A 137 -18.33 -3.54 -5.77
CA LYS A 137 -17.66 -4.55 -4.92
C LYS A 137 -16.28 -4.11 -4.45
N VAL A 138 -15.77 -2.99 -4.96
CA VAL A 138 -14.41 -2.50 -4.65
C VAL A 138 -14.36 -2.04 -3.20
N LYS A 139 -13.37 -2.54 -2.46
CA LYS A 139 -13.16 -2.25 -1.04
C LYS A 139 -12.04 -1.25 -0.82
N VAL A 140 -11.05 -1.22 -1.70
CA VAL A 140 -9.86 -0.38 -1.58
C VAL A 140 -9.54 0.22 -2.93
N VAL A 141 -9.34 1.54 -2.99
CA VAL A 141 -8.98 2.28 -4.20
C VAL A 141 -7.63 2.93 -4.03
N HIS A 142 -6.81 2.84 -5.08
CA HIS A 142 -5.46 3.39 -5.14
C HIS A 142 -5.38 4.49 -6.21
N TYR A 143 -5.16 5.73 -5.75
CA TYR A 143 -5.14 6.94 -6.58
C TYR A 143 -3.76 7.18 -7.23
N CYS A 144 -3.18 6.14 -7.83
CA CYS A 144 -1.83 6.19 -8.42
C CYS A 144 -1.80 6.57 -9.90
N ALA A 145 -2.95 6.65 -10.58
CA ALA A 145 -2.99 7.11 -11.96
C ALA A 145 -2.64 8.61 -12.05
N ALA A 146 -1.98 9.03 -13.14
CA ALA A 146 -1.61 10.42 -13.35
C ALA A 146 -2.86 11.33 -13.30
N GLY A 147 -2.79 12.40 -12.50
CA GLY A 147 -3.92 13.32 -12.27
C GLY A 147 -4.96 12.87 -11.25
N SER A 148 -4.91 11.61 -10.80
CA SER A 148 -5.97 11.04 -9.94
C SER A 148 -5.81 11.33 -8.44
N LYS A 149 -4.64 11.83 -8.00
CA LYS A 149 -4.40 12.18 -6.58
C LYS A 149 -5.47 13.17 -6.11
N PRO A 150 -6.31 12.85 -5.11
CA PRO A 150 -7.47 13.68 -4.74
C PRO A 150 -7.11 15.12 -4.36
N TRP A 151 -5.98 15.32 -3.67
CA TRP A 151 -5.47 16.63 -3.25
C TRP A 151 -4.81 17.45 -4.36
N ARG A 152 -4.63 16.89 -5.56
CA ARG A 152 -4.13 17.59 -6.76
C ARG A 152 -5.06 17.45 -7.95
N TYR A 153 -6.28 17.00 -7.72
CA TYR A 153 -7.21 16.67 -8.78
C TYR A 153 -7.68 17.92 -9.51
N THR A 154 -7.43 18.00 -10.82
CA THR A 154 -7.88 19.12 -11.67
C THR A 154 -9.03 18.73 -12.59
N GLY A 155 -9.24 17.44 -12.83
CA GLY A 155 -10.22 16.91 -13.78
C GLY A 155 -9.83 17.11 -15.25
N LYS A 156 -8.61 17.58 -15.55
CA LYS A 156 -8.16 17.91 -16.91
C LYS A 156 -7.26 16.85 -17.53
N GLU A 157 -6.61 16.03 -16.70
CA GLU A 157 -5.75 14.96 -17.16
C GLU A 157 -6.56 13.85 -17.83
N VAL A 158 -5.89 13.02 -18.63
CA VAL A 158 -6.55 11.95 -19.39
C VAL A 158 -7.33 11.03 -18.46
N ASN A 159 -8.60 10.77 -18.81
CA ASN A 159 -9.58 9.98 -18.05
C ASN A 159 -10.03 10.60 -16.71
N MET A 160 -9.57 11.79 -16.34
CA MET A 160 -10.01 12.45 -15.09
C MET A 160 -11.34 13.18 -15.25
N ASP A 161 -11.91 13.26 -16.45
CA ASP A 161 -13.24 13.82 -16.68
C ASP A 161 -14.37 12.79 -16.48
N ARG A 162 -14.03 11.53 -16.22
CA ARG A 162 -15.01 10.44 -16.02
C ARG A 162 -15.80 10.61 -14.73
N GLU A 163 -17.07 10.19 -14.77
CA GLU A 163 -17.99 10.30 -13.63
C GLU A 163 -17.60 9.38 -12.46
N ASP A 164 -17.08 8.18 -12.75
CA ASP A 164 -16.58 7.26 -11.74
C ASP A 164 -15.38 7.85 -10.97
N ILE A 165 -14.44 8.50 -11.67
CA ILE A 165 -13.30 9.19 -11.07
C ILE A 165 -13.74 10.37 -10.22
N LYS A 166 -14.62 11.25 -10.74
CA LYS A 166 -15.16 12.38 -9.96
C LYS A 166 -15.85 11.90 -8.68
N MET A 167 -16.62 10.81 -8.78
CA MET A 167 -17.29 10.20 -7.63
C MET A 167 -16.26 9.69 -6.60
N LEU A 168 -15.22 8.97 -7.02
CA LEU A 168 -14.18 8.46 -6.11
C LEU A 168 -13.35 9.59 -5.47
N VAL A 169 -13.01 10.64 -6.22
CA VAL A 169 -12.33 11.82 -5.67
C VAL A 169 -13.22 12.54 -4.66
N LYS A 170 -14.51 12.69 -4.95
CA LYS A 170 -15.47 13.26 -4.00
C LYS A 170 -15.50 12.47 -2.69
N ARG A 171 -15.52 11.14 -2.74
CA ARG A 171 -15.50 10.31 -1.53
C ARG A 171 -14.24 10.51 -0.67
N TRP A 172 -13.09 10.81 -1.28
CA TRP A 172 -11.88 11.15 -0.52
C TRP A 172 -12.08 12.46 0.26
N TRP A 173 -12.60 13.49 -0.41
CA TRP A 173 -12.87 14.79 0.19
C TRP A 173 -14.02 14.77 1.21
N ASP A 174 -15.00 13.89 1.03
CA ASP A 174 -16.08 13.70 2.01
C ASP A 174 -15.49 13.24 3.38
N ILE A 175 -14.47 12.37 3.38
CA ILE A 175 -13.75 11.98 4.61
C ILE A 175 -12.83 13.10 5.11
N TYR A 176 -12.01 13.67 4.22
CA TYR A 176 -11.04 14.71 4.61
C TYR A 176 -11.72 15.93 5.24
N ASN A 177 -12.90 16.31 4.76
CA ASN A 177 -13.64 17.46 5.28
C ASN A 177 -14.59 17.11 6.45
N ASP A 178 -14.62 15.84 6.89
CA ASP A 178 -15.42 15.45 8.05
C ASP A 178 -14.69 15.86 9.34
N ILE A 179 -15.04 17.04 9.85
CA ILE A 179 -14.51 17.62 11.10
C ILE A 179 -14.72 16.69 12.31
N SER A 180 -15.67 15.75 12.26
CA SER A 180 -15.85 14.78 13.35
C SER A 180 -14.68 13.81 13.50
N LEU A 181 -13.90 13.62 12.43
CA LEU A 181 -12.70 12.77 12.36
C LEU A 181 -11.42 13.52 12.73
N ASP A 182 -11.48 14.84 12.93
CA ASP A 182 -10.32 15.63 13.33
C ASP A 182 -9.71 15.11 14.63
N PHE A 183 -8.38 15.10 14.68
CA PHE A 183 -7.65 14.73 15.89
C PHE A 183 -7.97 15.72 17.01
N LYS A 184 -8.75 15.27 17.98
CA LYS A 184 -8.99 16.02 19.22
C LYS A 184 -7.78 15.83 20.10
N SER A 185 -6.89 16.82 20.14
CA SER A 185 -5.81 16.82 21.11
C SER A 185 -6.42 16.67 22.50
N VAL A 186 -6.02 15.64 23.24
CA VAL A 186 -6.33 15.59 24.67
C VAL A 186 -5.60 16.79 25.26
N SER A 187 -6.34 17.86 25.54
CA SER A 187 -5.87 18.96 26.37
C SER A 187 -5.28 18.30 27.60
N THR A 188 -3.97 18.44 27.77
CA THR A 188 -3.28 18.09 29.00
C THR A 188 -3.97 18.90 30.09
N ALA A 189 -4.90 18.27 30.80
CA ALA A 189 -5.25 18.70 32.13
C ALA A 189 -3.91 18.75 32.87
N VAL A 190 -3.44 19.96 33.15
CA VAL A 190 -2.21 20.20 33.89
C VAL A 190 -2.45 19.58 35.26
N LEU A 191 -2.02 18.33 35.43
CA LEU A 191 -1.91 17.75 36.75
C LEU A 191 -0.86 18.59 37.48
N PRO A 192 -1.16 19.07 38.70
CA PRO A 192 -0.22 19.90 39.45
C PRO A 192 1.10 19.15 39.60
N VAL A 193 2.19 19.79 39.16
CA VAL A 193 3.54 19.24 39.25
C VAL A 193 3.83 18.91 40.71
N PRO A 194 4.16 17.65 41.06
CA PRO A 194 4.61 17.33 42.41
C PRO A 194 5.94 18.04 42.66
N VAL A 195 6.04 18.73 43.80
CA VAL A 195 7.27 19.42 44.23
C VAL A 195 8.43 18.41 44.27
N PRO A 196 9.61 18.71 43.71
CA PRO A 196 10.74 17.79 43.75
C PRO A 196 11.21 17.58 45.19
N VAL A 197 11.17 16.34 45.66
CA VAL A 197 11.87 15.93 46.88
C VAL A 197 13.36 15.72 46.51
N PRO A 198 14.34 16.19 47.32
CA PRO A 198 15.75 16.07 46.96
C PRO A 198 16.16 14.58 46.87
N VAL A 199 16.69 14.19 45.72
CA VAL A 199 17.20 12.84 45.48
C VAL A 199 18.59 12.73 46.14
N ARG A 200 18.76 11.74 47.03
CA ARG A 200 20.09 11.29 47.47
C ARG A 200 20.63 10.30 46.44
N ASP A 201 21.90 10.48 46.09
CA ASP A 201 22.63 9.68 45.10
C ASP A 201 22.55 8.18 45.40
N LEU A 202 22.08 7.40 44.43
CA LEU A 202 22.23 5.95 44.40
C LEU A 202 22.61 5.49 42.98
N GLU A 203 23.59 4.61 42.95
CA GLU A 203 24.47 4.25 41.84
C GLU A 203 23.78 3.52 40.67
N VAL A 204 24.43 3.64 39.51
CA VAL A 204 24.06 2.99 38.23
C VAL A 204 24.30 1.48 38.32
N GLY A 205 23.24 0.70 38.12
CA GLY A 205 23.30 -0.75 37.97
C GLY A 205 22.39 -1.24 36.83
N ASP A 206 22.94 -2.10 35.99
CA ASP A 206 22.35 -2.70 34.78
C ASP A 206 20.94 -3.27 34.98
N ALA A 207 19.98 -2.89 34.11
CA ALA A 207 18.73 -3.62 33.97
C ALA A 207 18.18 -3.62 32.53
N LYS A 208 17.95 -4.84 32.04
CA LYS A 208 17.30 -5.23 30.79
C LYS A 208 15.89 -4.64 30.69
N TYR A 209 15.59 -3.97 29.57
CA TYR A 209 14.20 -3.61 29.24
C TYR A 209 13.42 -4.86 28.84
N THR A 210 12.49 -5.27 29.70
CA THR A 210 11.46 -6.27 29.37
C THR A 210 10.19 -5.49 29.03
N VAL A 211 9.76 -5.50 27.78
CA VAL A 211 8.46 -4.95 27.38
C VAL A 211 7.44 -6.08 27.41
N SER A 212 6.64 -6.14 28.47
CA SER A 212 5.42 -6.93 28.49
C SER A 212 4.26 -6.06 28.02
N ALA A 213 3.76 -6.27 26.80
CA ALA A 213 2.48 -5.74 26.37
C ALA A 213 1.44 -6.86 26.48
N THR A 214 0.56 -6.77 27.48
CA THR A 214 -0.65 -7.59 27.56
C THR A 214 -1.75 -6.83 26.82
N LEU A 215 -2.21 -7.37 25.68
CA LEU A 215 -3.31 -6.78 24.92
C LEU A 215 -4.66 -7.18 25.55
N PRO A 216 -5.58 -6.22 25.82
CA PRO A 216 -6.95 -6.56 26.18
C PRO A 216 -7.72 -7.06 24.96
N SER A 217 -8.72 -7.91 25.20
CA SER A 217 -9.47 -8.73 24.22
C SER A 217 -10.30 -7.98 23.16
N ASN A 218 -10.18 -6.65 23.07
CA ASN A 218 -10.94 -5.80 22.15
C ASN A 218 -10.00 -4.88 21.34
N ALA A 219 -8.88 -5.42 20.83
CA ALA A 219 -7.88 -4.63 20.13
C ALA A 219 -8.42 -4.01 18.83
N ILE A 220 -8.54 -2.69 18.85
CA ILE A 220 -8.76 -1.82 17.69
C ILE A 220 -7.51 -1.90 16.80
N VAL A 221 -7.69 -1.96 15.47
CA VAL A 221 -6.60 -1.88 14.49
C VAL A 221 -5.84 -0.56 14.70
N HIS A 222 -4.64 -0.65 15.27
CA HIS A 222 -3.74 0.49 15.36
C HIS A 222 -3.12 0.73 13.98
N CYS A 223 -3.70 1.65 13.21
CA CYS A 223 -3.04 2.21 12.05
C CYS A 223 -1.90 3.09 12.55
N ILE A 224 -0.65 2.64 12.38
CA ILE A 224 0.54 3.47 12.64
C ILE A 224 0.80 4.25 11.35
N THR A 225 0.30 5.48 11.26
CA THR A 225 0.71 6.40 10.20
C THR A 225 2.07 6.99 10.56
N GLY A 226 3.12 6.47 9.94
CA GLY A 226 4.41 7.15 9.85
C GLY A 226 4.41 8.07 8.63
N PHE A 227 5.11 9.21 8.73
CA PHE A 227 5.46 10.17 7.69
C PHE A 227 4.61 11.45 7.55
N THR A 228 5.07 12.49 8.24
CA THR A 228 5.18 13.82 7.62
C THR A 228 6.36 13.81 6.66
N ALA A 229 6.11 13.67 5.35
CA ALA A 229 7.11 14.03 4.35
C ALA A 229 7.01 15.55 4.10
N PRO A 230 8.09 16.33 4.24
CA PRO A 230 8.07 17.72 3.80
C PRO A 230 7.91 17.76 2.29
N SER A 231 7.05 18.66 1.81
CA SER A 231 6.84 18.90 0.37
C SER A 231 8.16 19.19 -0.32
N ALA A 232 8.56 18.35 -1.27
CA ALA A 232 9.55 18.75 -2.26
C ALA A 232 8.90 19.78 -3.19
N ALA A 233 9.50 20.97 -3.24
CA ALA A 233 9.20 22.06 -4.15
C ALA A 233 9.69 21.76 -5.57
#